data_AF-A0A930QNV3-F1
#
_entry.id   AF-A0A930QNV3-F1
#
_cell.length_a   1.000
_cell.length_b   1.000
_cell.length_c   1.000
_cell.angle_alpha   90.00
_cell.angle_beta   90.00
_cell.angle_gamma   90.00
#
_symmetry.space_group_name_H-M   'P 1'
#
loop_
_entity.id
_entity.type
_entity.pdbx_description
1 polymer ?
#
loop_
_entity_poly.entity_id
_entity_poly.type
_entity_poly.pdbx_seq_one_letter_code
_entity_poly.pdbx_strand_id
1 'polypeptide(L)' 'DGEIGRLRYDESQENTLNFWICGDQIRKGAALNALQIAEYMIAHDLV' A
#
# COMPACT_ATOMS: atom_id res chain seq x y z
N ASP A 1 6.69 -3.19 -2.29
CA ASP A 1 7.79 -2.45 -1.65
C ASP A 1 7.27 -1.72 -0.41
N GLY A 2 6.70 -2.49 0.52
CA GLY A 2 6.24 -1.98 1.79
C GLY A 2 6.15 -3.13 2.78
N GLU A 3 6.68 -2.91 3.97
CA GLU A 3 6.74 -3.88 5.04
C GLU A 3 5.76 -3.48 6.14
N ILE A 4 5.05 -4.47 6.68
CA ILE A 4 4.07 -4.28 7.76
C ILE A 4 4.58 -5.00 9.00
N GLY A 5 4.47 -4.35 10.15
CA GLY A 5 4.87 -4.92 11.43
C GLY A 5 4.06 -4.36 12.60
N ARG A 6 4.44 -4.75 13.81
CA ARG A 6 3.80 -4.29 15.06
C ARG A 6 2.29 -4.54 15.13
N LEU A 7 1.83 -5.59 14.45
CA LEU A 7 0.44 -6.02 14.40
C LEU A 7 -0.04 -6.38 15.82
N ARG A 8 -1.08 -5.70 16.30
CA ARG A 8 -1.68 -5.94 17.63
C ARG A 8 -3.13 -5.51 17.66
N TYR A 9 -3.97 -6.21 18.41
CA TYR A 9 -5.32 -5.73 18.71
C TYR A 9 -5.25 -4.46 19.55
N ASP A 10 -6.24 -3.59 19.37
CA ASP A 10 -6.45 -2.47 20.27
C ASP A 10 -7.11 -2.94 21.57
N GLU A 11 -6.66 -2.41 22.70
CA GLU A 11 -7.19 -2.77 24.02
C GLU A 11 -8.37 -1.89 24.46
N SER A 12 -8.61 -0.76 23.77
CA SER A 12 -9.63 0.22 24.13
C SER A 12 -10.93 0.08 23.34
N GLN A 13 -10.90 -0.56 22.16
CA GLN A 13 -12.05 -0.71 21.28
C GLN A 13 -12.10 -2.09 20.62
N GLU A 14 -13.29 -2.70 20.62
CA GLU A 14 -13.51 -3.98 19.94
C GLU A 14 -13.32 -3.84 18.42
N ASN A 15 -12.90 -4.94 17.78
CA ASN A 15 -12.69 -5.01 16.32
C ASN A 15 -11.68 -4.01 15.75
N THR A 16 -10.76 -3.49 16.57
CA THR A 16 -9.72 -2.54 16.13
C THR A 16 -8.34 -3.20 16.11
N LEU A 17 -7.55 -2.89 15.07
CA LEU A 17 -6.22 -3.46 14.82
C LEU A 17 -5.20 -2.33 14.58
N ASN A 18 -4.13 -2.34 15.37
CA ASN A 18 -3.01 -1.43 15.24
C ASN A 18 -1.84 -2.11 14.52
N PHE A 19 -1.18 -1.40 13.61
CA PHE A 19 0.05 -1.86 12.95
C PHE A 19 0.89 -0.67 12.49
N TRP A 20 2.12 -0.97 12.08
CA TRP A 20 3.03 -0.01 11.48
C TRP A 20 3.38 -0.46 10.07
N ILE A 21 3.45 0.48 9.13
CA ILE A 21 3.84 0.23 7.75
C ILE A 21 4.95 1.20 7.34
N CYS A 22 5.97 0.66 6.68
CA CYS A 22 7.03 1.43 6.05
C CYS A 22 7.13 1.02 4.58
N GLY A 23 7.66 1.89 3.73
CA GLY A 23 7.92 1.56 2.33
C GLY A 23 8.79 2.62 1.65
N ASP A 24 9.27 2.29 0.45
CA ASP A 24 10.03 3.23 -0.37
C ASP A 24 9.09 4.24 -1.03
N GLN A 25 9.22 5.50 -0.59
CA GLN A 25 8.36 6.60 -1.02
C GLN A 25 8.62 7.04 -2.48
N ILE A 26 9.83 6.84 -3.01
CA ILE A 26 10.17 7.24 -4.38
C ILE A 26 9.82 6.11 -5.35
N ARG A 27 10.10 4.86 -4.96
CA ARG A 27 9.77 3.69 -5.79
C ARG A 27 8.28 3.39 -5.74
N LYS A 28 7.78 2.73 -4.70
CA LYS A 28 6.35 2.36 -4.62
C LYS A 28 5.46 3.56 -4.35
N GLY A 29 5.93 4.56 -3.60
CA GLY A 29 5.15 5.78 -3.36
C GLY A 29 4.97 6.69 -4.59
N ALA A 30 5.81 6.57 -5.62
CA ALA A 30 5.70 7.38 -6.84
C ALA A 30 5.92 6.58 -8.14
N ALA A 31 7.16 6.26 -8.49
CA ALA A 31 7.52 5.79 -9.83
C ALA A 31 6.85 4.45 -10.21
N LEU A 32 6.90 3.46 -9.31
CA LEU A 32 6.32 2.14 -9.53
C LEU A 32 4.78 2.20 -9.51
N ASN A 33 4.17 3.04 -8.67
CA ASN A 33 2.72 3.25 -8.71
C ASN A 33 2.28 3.84 -10.06
N ALA A 34 3.00 4.83 -10.58
CA ALA A 34 2.69 5.44 -11.88
C ALA A 34 2.79 4.41 -13.02
N LEU A 35 3.85 3.60 -13.03
CA LEU A 35 4.00 2.52 -14.00
C LEU A 35 2.85 1.51 -13.90
N GLN A 36 2.51 1.06 -12.70
CA GLN A 36 1.43 0.08 -12.49
C GLN A 36 0.06 0.61 -12.92
N ILE A 37 -0.22 1.91 -12.72
CA ILE A 37 -1.43 2.55 -13.23
C ILE A 37 -1.43 2.55 -14.76
N ALA A 38 -0.30 2.90 -15.40
CA ALA A 38 -0.19 2.88 -16.85
C ALA A 38 -0.38 1.45 -17.43
N GLU A 39 0.24 0.45 -16.81
CA GLU A 39 0.06 -0.97 -17.16
C GLU A 39 -1.41 -1.38 -17.05
N TYR A 40 -2.10 -0.98 -15.97
CA TYR A 40 -3.52 -1.25 -15.79
C TYR A 40 -4.38 -0.60 -16.88
N MET A 41 -4.10 0.66 -17.23
CA MET A 41 -4.86 1.38 -18.27
C MET A 41 -4.75 0.72 -19.63
N ILE A 42 -3.53 0.31 -20.02
CA ILE A 42 -3.29 -0.43 -21.27
C ILE A 42 -4.03 -1.77 -21.25
N ALA A 43 -3.98 -2.50 -20.14
CA ALA A 43 -4.62 -3.81 -20.02
C ALA A 43 -6.16 -3.76 -20.08
N HIS A 44 -6.76 -2.60 -19.80
CA HIS A 44 -8.21 -2.40 -19.78
C HIS A 44 -8.72 -1.49 -20.90
N ASP A 45 -7.88 -1.23 -21.92
CA ASP A 45 -8.23 -0.39 -23.10
C ASP A 45 -8.76 0.99 -22.70
N LEU A 46 -8.18 1.56 -21.63
CA LEU A 46 -8.51 2.90 -21.14
C LEU A 46 -7.65 3.98 -21.82
N VAL A 47 -6.64 3.56 -22.60
CA VAL A 47 -5.78 4.36 -23.47
C VAL A 47 -5.37 3.58 -24.69
#